data_AF-A0A662JY88-F1
#
_entry.id   AF-A0A662JY88-F1
#
_cell.length_a   1.000
_cell.length_b   1.000
_cell.length_c   1.000
_cell.angle_alpha   90.00
_cell.angle_beta   90.00
_cell.angle_gamma   90.00
#
_symmetry.space_group_name_H-M   'P 1'
#
loop_
_entity.id
_entity.type
_entity.pdbx_description
1 polymer ?
#
loop_
_entity_poly.entity_id
_entity_poly.type
_entity_poly.pdbx_seq_one_letter_code
_entity_poly.pdbx_strand_id
1 'polypeptide(L)'
;LQKDRHILRSYRRELQRAKKVLVLSCGNGVQVISEILHNIEVVSGTDTLFLGEIRHANDFEKRCMMCGECIIDVFESMCPISRCPKHMLNGPCGGSRNGKCEVYPELDCIWFLIYNRLIERGKVLLYKKIQEPKDWSKSLEMRRILE
;
A
#
# COMPACT_ATOMS: atom_id res chain seq x y z
N LEU A 1 4.16 -16.13 -11.59
CA LEU A 1 4.87 -16.86 -12.66
C LEU A 1 3.99 -17.86 -13.44
N GLN A 2 3.51 -18.98 -12.88
CA GLN A 2 2.72 -19.96 -13.67
C GLN A 2 1.42 -19.39 -14.25
N LYS A 3 0.66 -18.64 -13.42
CA LYS A 3 -0.57 -17.98 -13.85
C LYS A 3 -0.31 -16.95 -14.96
N ASP A 4 0.73 -16.14 -14.80
CA ASP A 4 1.11 -15.11 -15.78
C ASP A 4 1.55 -15.75 -17.10
N ARG A 5 2.33 -16.84 -17.04
CA ARG A 5 2.68 -17.64 -18.23
C ARG A 5 1.44 -18.20 -18.92
N HIS A 6 0.45 -18.65 -18.17
CA HIS A 6 -0.80 -19.15 -18.73
C HIS A 6 -1.57 -18.04 -19.45
N ILE A 7 -1.71 -16.85 -18.83
CA ILE A 7 -2.37 -15.70 -19.45
C ILE A 7 -1.66 -15.28 -20.74
N LEU A 8 -0.34 -15.18 -20.73
CA LEU A 8 0.45 -14.75 -21.89
C LEU A 8 0.42 -15.75 -23.06
N ARG A 9 0.12 -17.03 -22.83
CA ARG A 9 -0.04 -18.02 -23.92
C ARG A 9 -1.16 -17.63 -24.88
N SER A 10 -2.24 -17.02 -24.37
CA SER A 10 -3.36 -16.55 -25.19
C SER A 10 -2.97 -15.41 -26.15
N TYR A 11 -1.87 -14.71 -25.85
CA TYR A 11 -1.34 -13.58 -26.63
C TYR A 11 -0.04 -13.91 -27.38
N ARG A 12 0.24 -15.20 -27.60
CA ARG A 12 1.53 -15.65 -28.15
C ARG A 12 1.81 -15.06 -29.54
N ARG A 13 0.80 -14.87 -30.38
CA ARG A 13 0.97 -14.35 -31.75
C ARG A 13 1.35 -12.87 -31.73
N GLU A 14 0.73 -12.11 -30.85
CA GLU A 14 0.98 -10.69 -30.62
C GLU A 14 2.39 -10.50 -30.04
N LEU A 15 2.74 -11.31 -29.04
CA LEU A 15 4.08 -11.30 -28.43
C LEU A 15 5.18 -11.65 -29.44
N GLN A 16 4.94 -12.59 -30.37
CA GLN A 16 5.89 -12.90 -31.45
C GLN A 16 6.14 -11.74 -32.42
N ARG A 17 5.17 -10.81 -32.55
CA ARG A 17 5.29 -9.63 -33.42
C ARG A 17 5.81 -8.40 -32.68
N ALA A 18 5.75 -8.40 -31.35
CA ALA A 18 6.17 -7.29 -30.52
C ALA A 18 7.70 -7.19 -30.46
N LYS A 19 8.25 -5.99 -30.72
CA LYS A 19 9.67 -5.70 -30.49
C LYS A 19 9.97 -5.39 -29.03
N LYS A 20 9.01 -4.79 -28.34
CA LYS A 20 9.06 -4.43 -26.91
C LYS A 20 7.70 -4.64 -26.25
N VAL A 21 7.70 -4.83 -24.94
CA VAL A 21 6.49 -4.89 -24.10
C VAL A 21 6.56 -3.79 -23.05
N LEU A 22 5.57 -2.90 -23.04
CA LEU A 22 5.39 -1.89 -22.01
C LEU A 22 4.51 -2.45 -20.89
N VAL A 23 5.00 -2.39 -19.65
CA VAL A 23 4.26 -2.87 -18.47
C VAL A 23 3.81 -1.69 -17.62
N LEU A 24 2.50 -1.54 -17.47
CA LEU A 24 1.84 -0.44 -16.72
C LEU A 24 1.39 -0.86 -15.30
N SER A 25 1.92 -1.96 -14.78
CA SER A 25 1.65 -2.44 -13.42
C SER A 25 2.67 -1.86 -12.42
N CYS A 26 2.95 -2.57 -11.32
CA CYS A 26 4.09 -2.24 -10.45
C CYS A 26 5.40 -2.85 -10.98
N GLY A 27 6.52 -2.46 -10.38
CA GLY A 27 7.87 -2.92 -10.71
C GLY A 27 8.06 -4.41 -10.48
N ASN A 28 7.31 -5.03 -9.57
CA ASN A 28 7.25 -6.49 -9.46
C ASN A 28 6.65 -7.13 -10.72
N GLY A 29 5.61 -6.52 -11.30
CA GLY A 29 5.04 -6.98 -12.56
C GLY A 29 6.02 -6.85 -13.72
N VAL A 30 6.78 -5.76 -13.80
CA VAL A 30 7.85 -5.59 -14.80
C VAL A 30 8.87 -6.73 -14.70
N GLN A 31 9.35 -7.05 -13.49
CA GLN A 31 10.29 -8.15 -13.24
C GLN A 31 9.70 -9.50 -13.66
N VAL A 32 8.48 -9.81 -13.21
CA VAL A 32 7.79 -11.06 -13.56
C VAL A 32 7.62 -11.23 -15.07
N ILE A 33 7.24 -10.17 -15.78
CA ILE A 33 7.06 -10.23 -17.23
C ILE A 33 8.41 -10.37 -17.95
N SER A 34 9.45 -9.68 -17.49
CA SER A 34 10.83 -9.82 -17.99
C SER A 34 11.36 -11.26 -17.82
N GLU A 35 11.09 -11.88 -16.67
CA GLU A 35 11.42 -13.30 -16.41
C GLU A 35 10.62 -14.29 -17.25
N ILE A 36 9.48 -13.90 -17.82
CA ILE A 36 8.69 -14.79 -18.69
C ILE A 36 9.08 -14.60 -20.15
N LEU A 37 9.32 -13.36 -20.56
CA LEU A 37 9.55 -12.94 -21.94
C LEU A 37 11.05 -12.67 -22.20
N HIS A 38 11.90 -13.66 -21.93
CA HIS A 38 13.37 -13.53 -22.05
C HIS A 38 13.89 -12.99 -23.40
N ASN A 39 13.11 -13.14 -24.48
CA ASN A 39 13.52 -12.75 -25.83
C ASN A 39 12.92 -11.42 -26.30
N ILE A 40 12.14 -10.73 -25.45
CA ILE A 40 11.49 -9.47 -25.79
C ILE A 40 11.89 -8.43 -24.75
N GLU A 41 12.30 -7.25 -25.20
CA GLU A 41 12.63 -6.16 -24.28
C GLU A 41 11.37 -5.71 -23.52
N VAL A 42 11.43 -5.76 -22.19
CA VAL A 42 10.35 -5.33 -21.30
C VAL A 42 10.72 -3.99 -20.68
N VAL A 43 9.84 -3.00 -20.82
CA VAL A 43 10.04 -1.63 -20.35
C VAL A 43 8.97 -1.28 -19.32
N SER A 44 9.38 -0.66 -18.21
CA SER A 44 8.42 -0.11 -17.24
C SER A 44 7.75 1.13 -17.81
N GLY A 45 6.43 1.24 -17.67
CA GLY A 45 5.69 2.46 -18.03
C GLY A 45 5.17 3.26 -16.84
N THR A 46 5.45 2.81 -15.62
CA THR A 46 4.92 3.38 -14.38
C THR A 46 5.93 3.25 -13.24
N ASP A 47 5.96 4.26 -12.35
CA ASP A 47 6.71 4.19 -11.11
C ASP A 47 5.90 3.49 -10.02
N THR A 48 6.54 2.61 -9.26
CA THR A 48 5.90 1.99 -8.09
C THR A 48 6.03 2.92 -6.90
N LEU A 49 4.95 3.60 -6.57
CA LEU A 49 4.95 4.61 -5.50
C LEU A 49 4.68 4.01 -4.11
N PHE A 50 3.88 2.96 -4.01
CA PHE A 50 3.51 2.38 -2.72
C PHE A 50 2.98 0.95 -2.83
N LEU A 51 2.99 0.23 -1.71
CA LEU A 51 2.20 -0.99 -1.54
C LEU A 51 0.79 -0.62 -1.11
N GLY A 52 -0.16 -0.98 -1.95
CA GLY A 52 -1.54 -0.59 -1.80
C GLY A 52 -2.49 -1.59 -2.43
N GLU A 53 -3.76 -1.24 -2.37
CA GLU A 53 -4.84 -2.04 -2.90
C GLU A 53 -5.65 -1.22 -3.90
N ILE A 54 -6.13 -1.90 -4.94
CA ILE A 54 -7.06 -1.33 -5.91
C ILE A 54 -8.44 -1.33 -5.26
N ARG A 55 -8.97 -0.16 -4.90
CA ARG A 55 -10.34 -0.08 -4.36
C ARG A 55 -11.37 -0.17 -5.48
N HIS A 56 -11.11 0.53 -6.58
CA HIS A 56 -11.89 0.52 -7.81
C HIS A 56 -10.94 0.62 -9.01
N ALA A 57 -11.44 0.38 -10.22
CA ALA A 57 -10.64 0.61 -11.41
C ALA A 57 -10.08 2.04 -11.41
N ASN A 58 -8.75 2.17 -11.50
CA ASN A 58 -8.00 3.42 -11.43
C ASN A 58 -7.99 4.14 -10.06
N ASP A 59 -8.56 3.54 -9.00
CA ASP A 59 -8.52 4.07 -7.64
C ASP A 59 -7.63 3.18 -6.76
N PHE A 60 -6.52 3.75 -6.29
CA PHE A 60 -5.48 3.04 -5.56
C PHE A 60 -5.30 3.67 -4.17
N GLU A 61 -5.36 2.86 -3.13
CA GLU A 61 -5.16 3.31 -1.76
C GLU A 61 -3.87 2.73 -1.18
N LYS A 62 -3.01 3.60 -0.60
CA LYS A 62 -1.84 3.16 0.15
C LYS A 62 -2.27 2.44 1.43
N ARG A 63 -1.94 1.14 1.54
CA ARG A 63 -2.34 0.29 2.67
C ARG A 63 -1.18 -0.12 3.57
N CYS A 64 0.07 0.03 3.12
CA CYS A 64 1.25 -0.34 3.89
C CYS A 64 2.40 0.65 3.68
N MET A 65 3.17 0.91 4.75
CA MET A 65 4.42 1.69 4.75
C MET A 65 5.68 0.80 4.81
N MET A 66 5.52 -0.53 4.83
CA MET A 66 6.66 -1.46 4.99
C MET A 66 7.61 -1.08 6.15
N CYS A 67 7.05 -0.63 7.27
CA CYS A 67 7.81 -0.06 8.39
C CYS A 67 8.66 -1.05 9.20
N GLY A 68 8.63 -2.35 8.88
CA GLY A 68 9.41 -3.40 9.54
C GLY A 68 8.88 -3.85 10.91
N GLU A 69 7.98 -3.09 11.53
CA GLU A 69 7.37 -3.44 12.82
C GLU A 69 5.84 -3.24 12.73
N CYS A 70 5.08 -4.31 12.60
CA CYS A 70 3.63 -4.19 12.41
C CYS A 70 2.90 -3.95 13.74
N ILE A 71 1.84 -3.13 13.70
CA ILE A 71 0.99 -2.74 14.86
C ILE A 71 -0.52 -2.81 14.56
N ILE A 72 -0.90 -3.32 13.38
CA ILE A 72 -2.28 -3.20 12.87
C ILE A 72 -3.29 -4.00 13.68
N ASP A 73 -2.85 -5.04 14.38
CA ASP A 73 -3.62 -5.87 15.30
C ASP A 73 -4.16 -5.05 16.49
N VAL A 74 -3.38 -4.07 16.97
CA VAL A 74 -3.80 -3.14 18.03
C VAL A 74 -4.93 -2.21 17.56
N PHE A 75 -4.95 -1.88 16.26
CA PHE A 75 -5.86 -0.91 15.66
C PHE A 75 -6.92 -1.57 14.78
N GLU A 76 -7.39 -2.76 15.18
CA GLU A 76 -8.50 -3.45 14.51
C GLU A 76 -8.28 -3.67 13.00
N SER A 77 -7.05 -4.12 12.68
CA SER A 77 -6.53 -4.40 11.34
C SER A 77 -6.49 -3.19 10.41
N MET A 78 -6.46 -1.98 10.97
CA MET A 78 -6.37 -0.73 10.23
C MET A 78 -5.05 -0.03 10.56
N CYS A 79 -4.18 0.14 9.56
CA CYS A 79 -2.90 0.82 9.77
C CYS A 79 -3.12 2.34 9.96
N PRO A 80 -2.82 2.90 11.14
CA PRO A 80 -2.99 4.33 11.37
C PRO A 80 -1.90 5.16 10.67
N ILE A 81 -0.74 4.57 10.38
CA ILE A 81 0.40 5.28 9.79
C ILE A 81 0.24 5.41 8.27
N SER A 82 -0.11 4.35 7.56
CA SER A 82 -0.20 4.39 6.10
C SER A 82 -1.45 5.11 5.61
N ARG A 83 -2.54 5.08 6.40
CA ARG A 83 -3.85 5.62 6.04
C ARG A 83 -4.13 6.98 6.67
N CYS A 84 -3.23 7.49 7.52
CA CYS A 84 -3.27 8.88 7.97
C CYS A 84 -2.28 9.70 7.14
N PRO A 85 -2.70 10.82 6.52
CA PRO A 85 -1.80 11.74 5.84
C PRO A 85 -0.69 12.31 6.74
N LYS A 86 -0.92 12.35 8.05
CA LYS A 86 0.04 12.83 9.04
C LYS A 86 0.90 11.70 9.64
N HIS A 87 0.74 10.46 9.17
CA HIS A 87 1.50 9.28 9.61
C HIS A 87 1.49 9.05 11.13
N MET A 88 0.39 9.42 11.80
CA MET A 88 0.28 9.38 13.26
C MET A 88 0.24 7.94 13.78
N LEU A 89 1.08 7.64 14.78
CA LEU A 89 1.08 6.35 15.49
C LEU A 89 0.09 6.32 16.66
N ASN A 90 0.03 7.40 17.45
CA ASN A 90 -0.66 7.44 18.75
C ASN A 90 -1.81 8.45 18.77
N GLY A 91 -2.88 8.12 18.06
CA GLY A 91 -4.17 8.79 18.21
C GLY A 91 -4.49 9.89 17.18
N PRO A 92 -5.73 10.40 17.25
CA PRO A 92 -6.24 11.38 16.30
C PRO A 92 -5.50 12.71 16.45
N CYS A 93 -5.32 13.43 15.33
CA CYS A 93 -4.69 14.75 15.33
C CYS A 93 -5.57 15.89 15.88
N GLY A 94 -6.79 15.58 16.35
CA GLY A 94 -7.76 16.58 16.83
C GLY A 94 -8.50 17.37 15.74
N GLY A 95 -7.97 17.46 14.52
CA GLY A 95 -8.62 18.21 13.43
C GLY A 95 -9.63 17.42 12.59
N SER A 96 -9.90 16.15 12.90
CA SER A 96 -10.96 15.42 12.23
C SER A 96 -12.32 16.06 12.49
N ARG A 97 -13.12 16.26 11.44
CA ARG A 97 -14.47 16.83 11.54
C ARG A 97 -15.48 15.94 10.84
N ASN A 98 -16.60 15.63 11.50
CA ASN A 98 -17.67 14.78 10.96
C ASN A 98 -17.17 13.43 10.38
N GLY A 99 -16.16 12.83 11.02
CA GLY A 99 -15.53 11.58 10.57
C GLY A 99 -14.57 11.72 9.38
N LYS A 100 -14.35 12.93 8.85
CA LYS A 100 -13.44 13.21 7.74
C LYS A 100 -12.06 13.70 8.21
N CYS A 101 -11.06 13.52 7.36
CA CYS A 101 -9.69 13.97 7.60
C CYS A 101 -9.59 15.50 7.51
N GLU A 102 -8.72 16.08 8.33
CA GLU A 102 -8.43 17.53 8.33
C GLU A 102 -7.68 17.98 7.08
N VAL A 103 -6.73 17.16 6.61
CA VAL A 103 -5.86 17.50 5.48
C VAL A 103 -6.57 17.33 4.14
N TYR A 104 -7.39 16.27 4.05
CA TYR A 104 -8.08 15.84 2.85
C TYR A 104 -9.55 15.54 3.18
N PRO A 105 -10.45 16.53 3.10
CA PRO A 105 -11.85 16.41 3.51
C PRO A 105 -12.63 15.27 2.82
N GLU A 106 -12.19 14.86 1.64
CA GLU A 106 -12.72 13.73 0.88
C GLU A 106 -12.44 12.37 1.56
N LEU A 107 -11.34 12.27 2.31
CA LEU A 107 -10.93 11.03 2.98
C LEU A 107 -11.63 10.84 4.33
N ASP A 108 -12.06 9.62 4.60
CA ASP A 108 -12.47 9.21 5.94
C ASP A 108 -11.27 9.23 6.88
N CYS A 109 -11.45 9.81 8.06
CA CYS A 109 -10.40 9.85 9.08
C CYS A 109 -10.16 8.43 9.61
N ILE A 110 -8.96 7.89 9.38
CA ILE A 110 -8.62 6.54 9.85
C ILE A 110 -8.83 6.37 11.36
N TRP A 111 -8.52 7.39 12.15
CA TRP A 111 -8.69 7.36 13.60
C TRP A 111 -10.16 7.33 14.03
N PHE A 112 -11.04 8.01 13.29
CA PHE A 112 -12.49 7.89 13.47
C PHE A 112 -12.98 6.47 13.17
N LEU A 113 -12.51 5.86 12.07
CA LEU A 113 -12.86 4.49 11.70
C LEU A 113 -12.36 3.46 12.73
N ILE A 114 -11.12 3.60 13.22
CA ILE A 114 -10.54 2.77 14.29
C ILE A 114 -11.39 2.88 15.55
N TYR A 115 -11.73 4.10 15.97
CA TYR A 115 -12.53 4.34 17.17
C TYR A 115 -13.91 3.66 17.09
N ASN A 116 -14.63 3.82 15.97
CA ASN A 116 -15.94 3.19 15.79
C ASN A 116 -15.85 1.67 15.85
N ARG A 117 -14.84 1.07 15.20
CA ARG A 117 -14.64 -0.39 15.25
C ARG A 117 -14.28 -0.89 16.64
N LEU A 118 -13.52 -0.12 17.42
CA LEU A 118 -13.21 -0.44 18.81
C LEU A 118 -14.45 -0.34 19.71
N ILE A 119 -15.36 0.62 19.46
CA ILE A 119 -16.66 0.69 20.15
C ILE A 119 -17.49 -0.56 19.85
N GLU A 120 -17.67 -0.89 18.57
CA GLU A 120 -18.44 -2.06 18.12
C GLU A 120 -17.96 -3.35 18.77
N ARG A 121 -16.65 -3.46 19.05
CA ARG A 121 -16.01 -4.63 19.65
C ARG A 121 -15.87 -4.55 21.17
N GLY A 122 -16.34 -3.49 21.82
CA GLY A 122 -16.21 -3.30 23.27
C GLY A 122 -14.77 -3.11 23.77
N LYS A 123 -13.85 -2.66 22.89
CA LYS A 123 -12.40 -2.56 23.14
C LYS A 123 -11.88 -1.11 23.22
N VAL A 124 -12.74 -0.14 23.50
CA VAL A 124 -12.43 1.30 23.48
C VAL A 124 -11.20 1.68 24.33
N LEU A 125 -10.91 0.93 25.40
CA LEU A 125 -9.73 1.18 26.23
C LEU A 125 -8.40 1.03 25.48
N LEU A 126 -8.34 0.18 24.44
CA LEU A 126 -7.15 0.05 23.59
C LEU A 126 -6.82 1.35 22.86
N TYR A 127 -7.83 2.18 22.56
CA TYR A 127 -7.65 3.47 21.91
C TYR A 127 -6.83 4.47 22.75
N LYS A 128 -6.81 4.27 24.08
CA LYS A 128 -6.05 5.12 25.02
C LYS A 128 -4.61 4.61 25.25
N LYS A 129 -4.28 3.41 24.77
CA LYS A 129 -2.96 2.82 24.98
C LYS A 129 -1.94 3.44 24.03
N ILE A 130 -0.96 4.12 24.59
CA ILE A 130 0.19 4.64 23.84
C ILE A 130 1.07 3.46 23.39
N GLN A 131 1.43 3.46 22.11
CA GLN A 131 2.37 2.54 21.50
C GLN A 131 3.78 3.11 21.58
N GLU A 132 4.74 2.21 21.80
CA GLU A 132 6.16 2.56 21.78
C GLU A 132 6.58 3.12 20.41
N PRO A 133 7.57 4.03 20.38
CA PRO A 133 8.17 4.50 19.14
C PRO A 133 8.64 3.31 18.27
N LYS A 134 8.39 3.40 16.97
CA LYS A 134 8.82 2.36 16.02
C LYS A 134 10.33 2.46 15.76
N ASP A 135 10.99 1.32 15.64
CA ASP A 135 12.34 1.26 15.10
C ASP A 135 12.31 1.34 13.57
N TRP A 136 12.43 2.57 13.06
CA TRP A 136 12.41 2.84 11.63
C TRP A 136 13.66 2.36 10.88
N SER A 137 14.74 1.96 11.58
CA SER A 137 15.90 1.35 10.91
C SER A 137 15.57 0.03 10.21
N LYS A 138 14.48 -0.62 10.64
CA LYS A 138 13.93 -1.85 10.03
C LYS A 138 13.06 -1.58 8.80
N SER A 139 12.76 -0.31 8.49
CA SER A 139 11.92 0.07 7.37
C SER A 139 12.59 -0.23 6.03
N LEU A 140 11.82 -0.80 5.10
CA LEU A 140 12.26 -0.95 3.71
C LEU A 140 11.98 0.30 2.87
N GLU A 141 11.11 1.19 3.32
CA GLU A 141 10.74 2.44 2.62
C GLU A 141 11.77 3.55 2.86
N MET A 142 12.41 3.60 4.04
CA MET A 142 13.33 4.67 4.45
C MET A 142 14.79 4.21 4.55
N ARG A 143 15.28 3.41 3.59
CA ARG A 143 16.73 3.21 3.47
C ARG A 143 17.34 4.51 2.93
N ARG A 144 17.92 5.34 3.81
CA ARG A 144 18.89 6.36 3.36
C ARG A 144 19.95 5.61 2.57
N ILE A 145 20.06 5.88 1.28
CA ILE A 145 21.28 5.60 0.53
C ILE A 145 22.30 6.58 1.12
N LEU A 146 23.11 6.09 2.05
CA LEU A 146 24.32 6.78 2.46
C LEU A 146 25.36 6.40 1.39
N GLU A 147 25.54 7.28 0.40
CA GLU A 147 26.80 7.34 -0.36
C GLU A 147 27.87 8.01 0.49
#